data_AF-A0AAV9JAM7-F1
#
_entry.id   AF-A0AAV9JAM7-F1
#
_cell.length_a   1.000
_cell.length_b   1.000
_cell.length_c   1.000
_cell.angle_alpha   90.00
_cell.angle_beta   90.00
_cell.angle_gamma   90.00
#
_symmetry.space_group_name_H-M   'P 1'
#
loop_
_entity.id
_entity.type
_entity.pdbx_description
1 polymer ?
#
loop_
_entity_poly.entity_id
_entity_poly.type
_entity_poly.pdbx_seq_one_letter_code
_entity_poly.pdbx_strand_id
1 'polypeptide(L)'
;MALSKEELEARNAWIYFEFNARNQQGAKIDSPEQQKEFAKPLTALWPRLSDEFKTAIGPAAVAFRESRAVRIAATNSFKANKDYRDAAVEHAEDYDYANDGEGTKATLQKHIDSCSRLLEARRDYITRSERMSAVLSSGLAGMPAMAEVDIHLSTKRMADIVVPERVEVENLLKSIDGLRTQLNKGPEDMAPRLAARRKVFSFGPAWAGGWSIGSGAFGKASLWVKQDKVGTIIDRLVLKESTLNEDGWANLQENWAKKPNAPKNSKDMNDMIPTEALSMFRLRSRVGASESIVRIRNWRLEAAARKHRLYLEFCPYGDLFDYTMGSPLSYAQSRRGTTESLKAGIPQWLPESFLWHTFESLATAGMLMEKGELDAAPTEPAWWDLIVHRDIKVSNLFLGLPQEGRYRGYPSVKLGDWGFALIVPEGDKRKPEDFRVAGTEGCQVPAKRQQPGREAKDNKGQGRT
;
A
#
# COMPACT_ATOMS: atom_id res chain seq x y z
N MET A 1 -5.02 61.74 -11.64
CA MET A 1 -5.45 61.28 -12.98
C MET A 1 -6.06 59.90 -12.82
N ALA A 2 -7.16 59.62 -13.50
CA ALA A 2 -7.70 58.25 -13.56
C ALA A 2 -6.75 57.38 -14.40
N LEU A 3 -6.41 56.19 -13.92
CA LEU A 3 -5.60 55.21 -14.67
C LEU A 3 -6.35 54.78 -15.93
N SER A 4 -5.62 54.45 -17.00
CA SER A 4 -6.23 53.77 -18.14
C SER A 4 -6.78 52.39 -17.71
N LYS A 5 -7.69 51.83 -18.51
CA LYS A 5 -8.21 50.48 -18.26
C LYS A 5 -7.07 49.44 -18.25
N GLU A 6 -6.11 49.56 -19.17
CA GLU A 6 -4.97 48.65 -19.26
C GLU A 6 -4.02 48.79 -18.05
N GLU A 7 -3.76 50.03 -17.61
CA GLU A 7 -2.94 50.26 -16.42
C GLU A 7 -3.59 49.72 -15.14
N LEU A 8 -4.92 49.85 -15.04
CA LEU A 8 -5.68 49.31 -13.91
C LEU A 8 -5.61 47.78 -13.87
N GLU A 9 -5.73 47.13 -15.04
CA GLU A 9 -5.63 45.68 -15.18
C GLU A 9 -4.22 45.18 -14.85
N ALA A 10 -3.17 45.84 -15.35
CA ALA A 10 -1.78 45.50 -15.06
C ALA A 10 -1.46 45.60 -13.56
N ARG A 11 -1.91 46.69 -12.91
CA ARG A 11 -1.75 46.88 -11.46
C ARG A 11 -2.44 45.79 -10.66
N ASN A 12 -3.69 45.49 -11.00
CA ASN A 12 -4.48 44.49 -10.27
C ASN A 12 -3.89 43.09 -10.46
N ALA A 13 -3.34 42.78 -11.65
CA ALA A 13 -2.65 41.52 -11.92
C ALA A 13 -1.37 41.38 -11.07
N TRP A 14 -0.58 42.45 -10.92
CA TRP A 14 0.59 42.47 -10.04
C TRP A 14 0.23 42.31 -8.55
N ILE A 15 -0.80 43.02 -8.06
CA ILE A 15 -1.29 42.88 -6.68
C ILE A 15 -1.75 41.45 -6.39
N TYR A 16 -2.51 40.87 -7.31
CA TYR A 16 -2.97 39.48 -7.20
C TYR A 16 -1.80 38.49 -7.14
N PHE A 17 -0.76 38.73 -7.94
CA PHE A 17 0.46 37.92 -7.91
C PHE A 17 1.16 38.01 -6.54
N GLU A 18 1.42 39.21 -6.03
CA GLU A 18 2.10 39.44 -4.75
C GLU A 18 1.38 38.78 -3.58
N PHE A 19 0.05 38.88 -3.60
CA PHE A 19 -0.83 38.22 -2.64
C PHE A 19 -0.63 36.70 -2.66
N ASN A 20 -0.67 36.08 -3.84
CA ASN A 20 -0.54 34.62 -3.97
C ASN A 20 0.86 34.12 -3.60
N ALA A 21 1.92 34.86 -3.95
CA ALA A 21 3.28 34.51 -3.58
C ALA A 21 3.46 34.48 -2.06
N ARG A 22 2.88 35.45 -1.34
CA ARG A 22 2.91 35.49 0.14
C ARG A 22 2.07 34.38 0.78
N ASN A 23 0.90 34.07 0.22
CA ASN A 23 0.09 32.95 0.73
C ASN A 23 0.78 31.59 0.56
N GLN A 24 1.53 31.37 -0.53
CA GLN A 24 2.35 30.16 -0.70
C GLN A 24 3.47 30.03 0.33
N GLN A 25 3.93 31.14 0.90
CA GLN A 25 4.91 31.19 1.99
C GLN A 25 4.25 31.21 3.39
N GLY A 26 2.93 30.97 3.48
CA GLY A 26 2.21 30.81 4.75
C GLY A 26 1.66 32.10 5.37
N ALA A 27 1.61 33.22 4.64
CA ALA A 27 1.16 34.51 5.17
C ALA A 27 -0.35 34.62 5.53
N LYS A 28 -1.17 33.58 5.26
CA LYS A 28 -2.61 33.47 5.60
C LYS A 28 -3.40 34.79 5.47
N ILE A 29 -3.37 35.38 4.27
CA ILE A 29 -4.19 36.55 3.93
C ILE A 29 -5.50 36.01 3.34
N ASP A 30 -6.49 35.79 4.21
CA ASP A 30 -7.69 35.00 3.87
C ASP A 30 -8.97 35.85 3.79
N SER A 31 -9.01 37.03 4.44
CA SER A 31 -10.19 37.91 4.43
C SER A 31 -10.13 38.98 3.33
N PRO A 32 -11.29 39.40 2.77
CA PRO A 32 -11.37 40.52 1.81
C PRO A 32 -10.77 41.83 2.35
N GLU A 33 -10.91 42.09 3.65
CA GLU A 33 -10.36 43.26 4.34
C GLU A 33 -8.83 43.19 4.38
N GLN A 34 -8.27 42.03 4.70
CA GLN A 34 -6.82 41.80 4.68
C GLN A 34 -6.24 41.96 3.27
N GLN A 35 -6.95 41.48 2.24
CA GLN A 35 -6.58 41.69 0.83
C GLN A 35 -6.59 43.17 0.44
N LYS A 36 -7.58 43.93 0.93
CA LYS A 36 -7.68 45.37 0.68
C LYS A 36 -6.57 46.14 1.38
N GLU A 37 -6.25 45.81 2.63
CA GLU A 37 -5.12 46.40 3.36
C GLU A 37 -3.78 46.08 2.69
N PHE A 38 -3.62 44.84 2.21
CA PHE A 38 -2.45 44.41 1.47
C PHE A 38 -2.24 45.16 0.14
N ALA A 39 -3.33 45.44 -0.58
CA ALA A 39 -3.29 46.13 -1.86
C ALA A 39 -2.90 47.62 -1.75
N LYS A 40 -3.11 48.26 -0.60
CA LYS A 40 -2.84 49.70 -0.38
C LYS A 40 -1.39 50.10 -0.69
N PRO A 41 -0.34 49.50 -0.09
CA PRO A 41 1.04 49.91 -0.36
C PRO A 41 1.44 49.70 -1.82
N LEU A 42 1.03 48.59 -2.44
CA LEU A 42 1.31 48.32 -3.86
C LEU A 42 0.59 49.31 -4.79
N THR A 43 -0.64 49.68 -4.46
CA THR A 43 -1.41 50.70 -5.20
C THR A 43 -0.77 52.08 -5.08
N ALA A 44 -0.25 52.42 -3.90
CA ALA A 44 0.48 53.68 -3.67
C ALA A 44 1.83 53.71 -4.38
N LEU A 45 2.47 52.55 -4.58
CA LEU A 45 3.72 52.45 -5.32
C LEU A 45 3.53 52.60 -6.84
N TRP A 46 2.38 52.18 -7.37
CA TRP A 46 2.11 52.11 -8.81
C TRP A 46 2.48 53.36 -9.64
N PRO A 47 2.14 54.59 -9.22
CA PRO A 47 2.48 55.80 -10.00
C PRO A 47 3.99 56.07 -10.08
N ARG A 48 4.80 55.48 -9.19
CA ARG A 48 6.26 55.67 -9.10
C ARG A 48 7.04 54.65 -9.92
N LEU A 49 6.37 53.68 -10.53
CA LEU A 49 6.96 52.65 -11.38
C LEU A 49 7.28 53.22 -12.77
N SER A 50 8.31 52.70 -13.44
CA SER A 50 8.59 53.06 -14.83
C SER A 50 7.49 52.57 -15.78
N ASP A 51 7.29 53.27 -16.89
CA ASP A 51 6.27 52.87 -17.88
C ASP A 51 6.65 51.56 -18.59
N GLU A 52 7.95 51.29 -18.73
CA GLU A 52 8.47 49.99 -19.17
C GLU A 52 8.03 48.86 -18.23
N PHE A 53 8.15 49.06 -16.92
CA PHE A 53 7.69 48.09 -15.93
C PHE A 53 6.17 47.90 -15.99
N LYS A 54 5.40 48.99 -16.00
CA LYS A 54 3.93 48.93 -16.07
C LYS A 54 3.45 48.17 -17.31
N THR A 55 4.11 48.38 -18.45
CA THR A 55 3.81 47.69 -19.71
C THR A 55 4.17 46.21 -19.65
N ALA A 56 5.26 45.84 -18.99
CA ALA A 56 5.74 44.46 -18.93
C ALA A 56 5.05 43.60 -17.84
N ILE A 57 4.71 44.19 -16.69
CA ILE A 57 4.24 43.44 -15.51
C ILE A 57 2.85 42.85 -15.70
N GLY A 58 1.95 43.55 -16.39
CA GLY A 58 0.58 43.09 -16.64
C GLY A 58 0.55 41.77 -17.43
N PRO A 59 1.12 41.72 -18.65
CA PRO A 59 1.20 40.49 -19.43
C PRO A 59 1.94 39.36 -18.71
N ALA A 60 3.03 39.67 -17.99
CA ALA A 60 3.78 38.67 -17.23
C ALA A 60 2.96 38.06 -16.07
N ALA A 61 2.19 38.89 -15.36
CA ALA A 61 1.29 38.46 -14.29
C ALA A 61 0.15 37.57 -14.80
N VAL A 62 -0.47 37.94 -15.92
CA VAL A 62 -1.52 37.13 -16.56
C VAL A 62 -0.95 35.79 -17.00
N ALA A 63 0.19 35.81 -17.70
CA ALA A 63 0.82 34.59 -18.21
C ALA A 63 1.23 33.63 -17.08
N PHE A 64 1.77 34.14 -15.97
CA PHE A 64 2.09 33.35 -14.77
C PHE A 64 0.84 32.75 -14.12
N ARG A 65 -0.26 33.52 -14.02
CA ARG A 65 -1.52 33.03 -13.46
C ARG A 65 -2.09 31.88 -14.28
N GLU A 66 -2.06 31.97 -15.59
CA GLU A 66 -2.53 30.93 -16.50
C GLU A 66 -1.70 29.64 -16.37
N SER A 67 -0.37 29.73 -16.39
CA SER A 67 0.48 28.53 -16.24
C SER A 67 0.30 27.88 -14.87
N ARG A 68 0.06 28.67 -13.82
CA ARG A 68 -0.30 28.13 -12.50
C ARG A 68 -1.59 27.31 -12.56
N ALA A 69 -2.64 27.82 -13.20
CA ALA A 69 -3.92 27.10 -13.33
C ALA A 69 -3.73 25.78 -14.09
N VAL A 70 -2.98 25.80 -15.19
CA VAL A 70 -2.63 24.60 -15.98
C VAL A 70 -1.83 23.61 -15.12
N ARG A 71 -0.82 24.08 -14.38
CA ARG A 71 -0.01 23.25 -13.47
C ARG A 71 -0.84 22.62 -12.36
N ILE A 72 -1.81 23.33 -11.78
CA ILE A 72 -2.74 22.79 -10.77
C ILE A 72 -3.64 21.73 -11.40
N ALA A 73 -4.24 22.01 -12.56
CA ALA A 73 -5.08 21.04 -13.28
C ALA A 73 -4.31 19.77 -13.65
N ALA A 74 -3.07 19.91 -14.16
CA ALA A 74 -2.19 18.79 -14.46
C ALA A 74 -1.79 18.02 -13.20
N THR A 75 -1.55 18.71 -12.08
CA THR A 75 -1.27 18.07 -10.78
C THR A 75 -2.47 17.24 -10.31
N ASN A 76 -3.69 17.75 -10.45
CA ASN A 76 -4.91 17.04 -10.08
C ASN A 76 -5.16 15.84 -11.00
N SER A 77 -4.93 15.99 -12.31
CA SER A 77 -5.00 14.89 -13.28
C SER A 77 -3.95 13.82 -12.97
N PHE A 78 -2.71 14.20 -12.68
CA PHE A 78 -1.67 13.27 -12.25
C PHE A 78 -2.06 12.54 -10.96
N LYS A 79 -2.54 13.25 -9.94
CA LYS A 79 -3.01 12.63 -8.69
C LYS A 79 -4.15 11.63 -8.92
N ALA A 80 -5.13 11.98 -9.75
CA ALA A 80 -6.24 11.09 -10.10
C ALA A 80 -5.77 9.82 -10.86
N ASN A 81 -4.65 9.91 -11.58
CA ASN A 81 -4.04 8.80 -12.31
C ASN A 81 -2.84 8.17 -11.57
N LYS A 82 -2.46 8.68 -10.39
CA LYS A 82 -1.35 8.17 -9.59
C LYS A 82 -1.68 6.80 -8.98
N ASP A 83 -2.96 6.50 -8.84
CA ASP A 83 -3.50 5.24 -8.34
C ASP A 83 -3.21 4.02 -9.24
N TYR A 84 -2.59 4.19 -10.43
CA TYR A 84 -1.96 3.06 -11.12
C TYR A 84 -0.86 2.43 -10.23
N ARG A 85 -0.15 3.25 -9.44
CA ARG A 85 0.91 2.81 -8.53
C ARG A 85 0.44 2.36 -7.16
N ASP A 86 -0.63 2.90 -6.57
CA ASP A 86 -1.03 2.42 -5.23
C ASP A 86 -1.63 1.00 -5.27
N ALA A 87 -2.04 0.52 -6.46
CA ALA A 87 -2.29 -0.90 -6.74
C ALA A 87 -1.03 -1.68 -7.20
N ALA A 88 0.08 -1.02 -7.50
CA ALA A 88 1.30 -1.60 -8.06
C ALA A 88 2.58 -1.40 -7.20
N VAL A 89 2.55 -0.66 -6.10
CA VAL A 89 3.70 -0.48 -5.19
C VAL A 89 3.84 -1.65 -4.22
N GLU A 90 2.79 -2.46 -4.02
CA GLU A 90 2.94 -3.82 -3.49
C GLU A 90 3.42 -4.84 -4.55
N HIS A 91 3.37 -4.51 -5.85
CA HIS A 91 3.56 -5.46 -6.96
C HIS A 91 4.44 -4.91 -8.10
N ALA A 92 5.49 -4.14 -7.77
CA ALA A 92 6.27 -3.37 -8.74
C ALA A 92 7.06 -4.20 -9.79
N GLU A 93 6.89 -5.52 -9.81
CA GLU A 93 7.58 -6.42 -10.75
C GLU A 93 6.65 -7.26 -11.65
N ASP A 94 5.32 -7.26 -11.43
CA ASP A 94 4.43 -8.33 -11.96
C ASP A 94 3.10 -7.83 -12.56
N TYR A 95 3.08 -6.71 -13.30
CA TYR A 95 1.87 -6.33 -14.05
C TYR A 95 1.80 -7.06 -15.40
N ASP A 96 0.75 -7.86 -15.59
CA ASP A 96 0.37 -8.49 -16.84
C ASP A 96 -0.31 -7.45 -17.75
N TYR A 97 0.28 -7.22 -18.93
CA TYR A 97 -0.22 -6.25 -19.92
C TYR A 97 -1.49 -6.72 -20.65
N ALA A 98 -1.99 -7.92 -20.39
CA ALA A 98 -3.03 -8.54 -21.21
C ALA A 98 -4.48 -8.34 -20.72
N ASN A 99 -4.74 -7.63 -19.61
CA ASN A 99 -6.10 -7.49 -19.09
C ASN A 99 -6.74 -6.15 -19.45
N ASP A 100 -7.02 -5.98 -20.74
CA ASP A 100 -7.85 -4.91 -21.30
C ASP A 100 -9.36 -5.20 -21.09
N GLY A 101 -9.72 -5.63 -19.88
CA GLY A 101 -11.09 -5.88 -19.44
C GLY A 101 -11.70 -4.65 -18.79
N GLU A 102 -12.72 -4.10 -19.46
CA GLU A 102 -13.58 -2.96 -19.12
C GLU A 102 -13.74 -2.61 -17.63
N GLY A 103 -13.47 -1.34 -17.29
CA GLY A 103 -13.97 -0.69 -16.08
C GLY A 103 -12.93 0.07 -15.26
N THR A 104 -12.80 1.37 -15.56
CA THR A 104 -12.38 2.44 -14.61
C THR A 104 -10.97 2.44 -13.97
N LYS A 105 -9.99 1.63 -14.37
CA LYS A 105 -8.57 1.82 -13.97
C LYS A 105 -7.76 2.58 -15.03
N ALA A 106 -6.92 3.53 -14.58
CA ALA A 106 -6.00 4.24 -15.46
C ALA A 106 -4.89 3.29 -15.92
N THR A 107 -4.83 2.97 -17.21
CA THR A 107 -3.77 2.16 -17.84
C THR A 107 -2.38 2.77 -17.60
N LEU A 108 -1.30 1.97 -17.65
CA LEU A 108 0.09 2.47 -17.61
C LEU A 108 0.33 3.60 -18.63
N GLN A 109 -0.23 3.47 -19.84
CA GLN A 109 -0.16 4.51 -20.87
C GLN A 109 -0.81 5.83 -20.40
N LYS A 110 -2.06 5.79 -19.94
CA LYS A 110 -2.74 6.98 -19.34
C LYS A 110 -1.96 7.60 -18.18
N HIS A 111 -1.27 6.78 -17.37
CA HIS A 111 -0.39 7.28 -16.30
C HIS A 111 0.83 8.00 -16.89
N ILE A 112 1.52 7.40 -17.86
CA ILE A 112 2.64 8.02 -18.60
C ILE A 112 2.20 9.36 -19.23
N ASP A 113 1.05 9.39 -19.90
CA ASP A 113 0.49 10.60 -20.51
C ASP A 113 0.21 11.68 -19.46
N SER A 114 -0.29 11.31 -18.29
CA SER A 114 -0.51 12.24 -17.17
C SER A 114 0.80 12.81 -16.61
N CYS A 115 1.84 11.99 -16.50
CA CYS A 115 3.18 12.42 -16.10
C CYS A 115 3.78 13.38 -17.13
N SER A 116 3.64 13.09 -18.43
CA SER A 116 4.10 13.96 -19.52
C SER A 116 3.39 15.30 -19.51
N ARG A 117 2.06 15.34 -19.35
CA ARG A 117 1.31 16.60 -19.20
C ARG A 117 1.74 17.40 -17.98
N LEU A 118 1.98 16.75 -16.84
CA LEU A 118 2.47 17.43 -15.64
C LEU A 118 3.88 18.00 -15.84
N LEU A 119 4.76 17.26 -16.51
CA LEU A 119 6.11 17.70 -16.85
C LEU A 119 6.08 18.98 -17.70
N GLU A 120 5.27 19.00 -18.76
CA GLU A 120 5.11 20.17 -19.63
C GLU A 120 4.54 21.37 -18.87
N ALA A 121 3.50 21.14 -18.07
CA ALA A 121 2.88 22.20 -17.26
C ALA A 121 3.85 22.80 -16.24
N ARG A 122 4.72 21.98 -15.61
CA ARG A 122 5.76 22.48 -14.69
C ARG A 122 6.86 23.25 -15.42
N ARG A 123 7.28 22.81 -16.60
CA ARG A 123 8.26 23.53 -17.43
C ARG A 123 7.75 24.90 -17.85
N ASP A 124 6.51 24.98 -18.37
CA ASP A 124 5.88 26.26 -18.71
C ASP A 124 5.74 27.16 -17.47
N TYR A 125 5.34 26.58 -16.32
CA TYR A 125 5.28 27.32 -15.06
C TYR A 125 6.63 27.91 -14.65
N ILE A 126 7.73 27.15 -14.75
CA ILE A 126 9.10 27.64 -14.49
C ILE A 126 9.44 28.78 -15.44
N THR A 127 9.30 28.58 -16.76
CA THR A 127 9.65 29.60 -17.76
C THR A 127 8.89 30.92 -17.54
N ARG A 128 7.59 30.86 -17.25
CA ARG A 128 6.79 32.05 -16.97
C ARG A 128 7.12 32.68 -15.62
N SER A 129 7.53 31.89 -14.63
CA SER A 129 8.00 32.38 -13.34
C SER A 129 9.32 33.15 -13.48
N GLU A 130 10.25 32.66 -14.28
CA GLU A 130 11.52 33.32 -14.55
C GLU A 130 11.33 34.63 -15.32
N ARG A 131 10.44 34.63 -16.32
CA ARG A 131 10.07 35.86 -17.03
C ARG A 131 9.47 36.90 -16.09
N MET A 132 8.59 36.49 -15.18
CA MET A 132 8.05 37.37 -14.14
C MET A 132 9.14 37.91 -13.22
N SER A 133 10.05 37.06 -12.76
CA SER A 133 11.19 37.45 -11.93
C SER A 133 12.10 38.47 -12.63
N ALA A 134 12.32 38.31 -13.94
CA ALA A 134 13.08 39.26 -14.75
C ALA A 134 12.40 40.64 -14.83
N VAL A 135 11.07 40.67 -15.01
CA VAL A 135 10.29 41.93 -15.02
C VAL A 135 10.30 42.61 -13.65
N LEU A 136 10.15 41.83 -12.57
CA LEU A 136 10.28 42.35 -11.20
C LEU A 136 11.68 42.95 -10.97
N SER A 137 12.72 42.28 -11.45
CA SER A 137 14.10 42.75 -11.31
C SER A 137 14.39 44.01 -12.13
N SER A 138 13.82 44.14 -13.34
CA SER A 138 13.99 45.37 -14.13
C SER A 138 13.29 46.58 -13.49
N GLY A 139 12.22 46.34 -12.73
CA GLY A 139 11.53 47.38 -11.96
C GLY A 139 12.35 47.97 -10.82
N LEU A 140 13.41 47.29 -10.35
CA LEU A 140 14.28 47.79 -9.28
C LEU A 140 15.19 48.93 -9.72
N ALA A 141 15.50 49.03 -11.01
CA ALA A 141 16.45 50.01 -11.53
C ALA A 141 15.88 51.45 -11.39
N GLY A 142 16.40 52.21 -10.43
CA GLY A 142 16.05 53.63 -10.22
C GLY A 142 15.02 53.92 -9.12
N MET A 143 14.72 52.95 -8.24
CA MET A 143 13.76 53.15 -7.16
C MET A 143 14.36 53.70 -5.84
N PRO A 144 13.56 54.40 -5.01
CA PRO A 144 13.94 54.72 -3.64
C PRO A 144 14.09 53.45 -2.77
N ALA A 145 15.07 53.44 -1.86
CA ALA A 145 15.47 52.28 -1.05
C ALA A 145 14.33 51.49 -0.36
N MET A 146 13.23 52.14 0.05
CA MET A 146 12.08 51.43 0.65
C MET A 146 11.29 50.57 -0.35
N ALA A 147 11.16 51.01 -1.61
CA ALA A 147 10.48 50.24 -2.66
C ALA A 147 11.37 49.11 -3.21
N GLU A 148 12.68 49.29 -3.12
CA GLU A 148 13.70 48.31 -3.50
C GLU A 148 13.61 47.05 -2.62
N VAL A 149 13.38 47.20 -1.31
CA VAL A 149 13.23 46.07 -0.36
C VAL A 149 12.04 45.18 -0.72
N ASP A 150 10.88 45.77 -1.02
CA ASP A 150 9.66 44.99 -1.32
C ASP A 150 9.78 44.23 -2.65
N ILE A 151 10.29 44.87 -3.71
CA ILE A 151 10.46 44.21 -5.01
C ILE A 151 11.61 43.19 -4.98
N HIS A 152 12.69 43.45 -4.25
CA HIS A 152 13.77 42.47 -4.05
C HIS A 152 13.24 41.22 -3.34
N LEU A 153 12.39 41.41 -2.33
CA LEU A 153 11.72 40.31 -1.63
C LEU A 153 10.84 39.51 -2.61
N SER A 154 10.09 40.17 -3.49
CA SER A 154 9.29 39.52 -4.53
C SER A 154 10.10 38.73 -5.54
N THR A 155 11.24 39.26 -5.99
CA THR A 155 12.19 38.53 -6.86
C THR A 155 12.74 37.29 -6.14
N LYS A 156 13.11 37.41 -4.87
CA LYS A 156 13.57 36.28 -4.05
C LYS A 156 12.49 35.21 -3.89
N ARG A 157 11.24 35.61 -3.64
CA ARG A 157 10.08 34.68 -3.59
C ARG A 157 9.92 33.89 -4.87
N MET A 158 10.19 34.49 -6.04
CA MET A 158 10.14 33.77 -7.31
C MET A 158 11.25 32.73 -7.45
N ALA A 159 12.46 33.04 -7.00
CA ALA A 159 13.54 32.06 -6.95
C ALA A 159 13.17 30.87 -6.03
N ASP A 160 12.57 31.16 -4.86
CA ASP A 160 12.12 30.14 -3.91
C ASP A 160 11.00 29.23 -4.49
N ILE A 161 10.20 29.73 -5.44
CA ILE A 161 9.19 28.94 -6.16
C ILE A 161 9.83 28.09 -7.26
N VAL A 162 10.79 28.63 -8.01
CA VAL A 162 11.38 27.97 -9.19
C VAL A 162 12.30 26.80 -8.80
N VAL A 163 13.09 26.94 -7.73
CA VAL A 163 14.08 25.94 -7.33
C VAL A 163 13.46 24.56 -7.05
N PRO A 164 12.39 24.43 -6.22
CA PRO A 164 11.73 23.14 -6.00
C PRO A 164 11.09 22.56 -7.26
N GLU A 165 10.57 23.40 -8.15
CA GLU A 165 9.92 22.96 -9.39
C GLU A 165 10.93 22.31 -10.36
N ARG A 166 12.17 22.81 -10.41
CA ARG A 166 13.25 22.22 -11.22
C ARG A 166 13.59 20.80 -10.77
N VAL A 167 13.70 20.58 -9.45
CA VAL A 167 13.96 19.25 -8.87
C VAL A 167 12.82 18.29 -9.22
N GLU A 168 11.57 18.75 -9.10
CA GLU A 168 10.40 17.94 -9.46
C GLU A 168 10.35 17.57 -10.96
N VAL A 169 10.77 18.49 -11.84
CA VAL A 169 10.89 18.22 -13.29
C VAL A 169 11.90 17.12 -13.58
N GLU A 170 13.07 17.14 -12.94
CA GLU A 170 14.09 16.08 -13.09
C GLU A 170 13.58 14.72 -12.58
N ASN A 171 12.90 14.71 -11.44
CA ASN A 171 12.30 13.51 -10.87
C ASN A 171 11.22 12.92 -11.80
N LEU A 172 10.35 13.76 -12.36
CA LEU A 172 9.34 13.34 -13.32
C LEU A 172 9.94 12.78 -14.61
N LEU A 173 11.01 13.39 -15.14
CA LEU A 173 11.71 12.88 -16.31
C LEU A 173 12.24 11.46 -16.09
N LYS A 174 12.97 11.25 -14.98
CA LYS A 174 13.47 9.92 -14.59
C LYS A 174 12.33 8.91 -14.44
N SER A 175 11.21 9.33 -13.84
CA SER A 175 10.05 8.45 -13.67
C SER A 175 9.40 8.09 -15.01
N ILE A 176 9.25 9.03 -15.94
CA ILE A 176 8.67 8.78 -17.28
C ILE A 176 9.55 7.80 -18.06
N ASP A 177 10.86 7.98 -18.03
CA ASP A 177 11.81 7.11 -18.73
C ASP A 177 11.76 5.66 -18.20
N GLY A 178 11.71 5.51 -16.88
CA GLY A 178 11.51 4.21 -16.23
C GLY A 178 10.18 3.54 -16.60
N LEU A 179 9.09 4.31 -16.65
CA LEU A 179 7.75 3.79 -17.01
C LEU A 179 7.67 3.40 -18.49
N ARG A 180 8.29 4.18 -19.39
CA ARG A 180 8.38 3.83 -20.83
C ARG A 180 9.21 2.58 -21.06
N THR A 181 10.31 2.42 -20.33
CA THR A 181 11.10 1.19 -20.35
C THR A 181 10.30 -0.01 -19.87
N GLN A 182 9.40 0.16 -18.89
CA GLN A 182 8.50 -0.90 -18.46
C GLN A 182 7.46 -1.24 -19.53
N LEU A 183 6.83 -0.24 -20.14
CA LEU A 183 5.80 -0.41 -21.18
C LEU A 183 6.33 -1.15 -22.41
N ASN A 184 7.60 -0.95 -22.77
CA ASN A 184 8.22 -1.56 -23.95
C ASN A 184 8.69 -3.01 -23.73
N LYS A 185 8.49 -3.61 -22.55
CA LYS A 185 8.83 -5.02 -22.31
C LYS A 185 7.75 -5.92 -22.89
N GLY A 186 8.08 -6.59 -24.00
CA GLY A 186 7.20 -7.54 -24.67
C GLY A 186 7.22 -8.97 -24.08
N PRO A 187 6.40 -9.88 -24.62
CA PRO A 187 6.35 -11.30 -24.21
C PRO A 187 7.70 -12.02 -24.30
N GLU A 188 8.57 -11.61 -25.24
CA GLU A 188 9.88 -12.21 -25.47
C GLU A 188 10.87 -11.97 -24.31
N ASP A 189 10.74 -10.85 -23.58
CA ASP A 189 11.55 -10.54 -22.39
C ASP A 189 11.07 -11.29 -21.13
N MET A 190 9.85 -11.83 -21.16
CA MET A 190 9.23 -12.52 -20.03
C MET A 190 9.58 -14.01 -19.98
N ALA A 191 9.81 -14.64 -21.14
CA ALA A 191 10.12 -16.07 -21.21
C ALA A 191 11.43 -16.46 -20.48
N PRO A 192 12.56 -15.72 -20.61
CA PRO A 192 13.77 -15.98 -19.84
C PRO A 192 13.58 -15.78 -18.34
N ARG A 193 12.82 -14.75 -17.94
CA ARG A 193 12.48 -14.48 -16.53
C ARG A 193 11.64 -15.57 -15.91
N LEU A 194 10.61 -16.03 -16.63
CA LEU A 194 9.75 -17.12 -16.19
C LEU A 194 10.54 -18.43 -16.08
N ALA A 195 11.42 -18.72 -17.05
CA ALA A 195 12.33 -19.86 -16.99
C ALA A 195 13.27 -19.80 -15.77
N ALA A 196 13.84 -18.62 -15.48
CA ALA A 196 14.67 -18.41 -14.29
C ALA A 196 13.87 -18.62 -13.00
N ARG A 197 12.66 -18.06 -12.89
CA ARG A 197 11.77 -18.26 -11.73
C ARG A 197 11.40 -19.73 -11.53
N ARG A 198 11.00 -20.43 -12.60
CA ARG A 198 10.73 -21.89 -12.54
C ARG A 198 11.91 -22.66 -11.97
N LYS A 199 13.13 -22.34 -12.41
CA LYS A 199 14.35 -22.98 -11.91
C LYS A 199 14.54 -22.76 -10.41
N VAL A 200 14.35 -21.52 -9.92
CA VAL A 200 14.44 -21.18 -8.48
C VAL A 200 13.47 -21.99 -7.63
N PHE A 201 12.28 -22.27 -8.15
CA PHE A 201 11.22 -22.99 -7.44
C PHE A 201 11.13 -24.48 -7.79
N SER A 202 12.06 -24.99 -8.61
CA SER A 202 12.05 -26.37 -9.10
C SER A 202 10.74 -26.75 -9.82
N PHE A 203 10.10 -25.79 -10.50
CA PHE A 203 8.91 -26.05 -11.29
C PHE A 203 9.28 -26.52 -12.70
N GLY A 204 8.53 -27.51 -13.19
CA GLY A 204 8.64 -27.98 -14.57
C GLY A 204 8.16 -26.92 -15.58
N PRO A 205 8.47 -27.11 -16.88
CA PRO A 205 8.14 -26.15 -17.93
C PRO A 205 6.64 -25.89 -18.12
N ALA A 206 5.80 -26.83 -17.67
CA ALA A 206 4.34 -26.71 -17.70
C ALA A 206 3.77 -25.69 -16.71
N TRP A 207 4.58 -25.17 -15.77
CA TRP A 207 4.12 -24.19 -14.79
C TRP A 207 4.32 -22.76 -15.30
N ALA A 208 3.27 -21.96 -15.28
CA ALA A 208 3.31 -20.52 -15.48
C ALA A 208 2.90 -19.79 -14.20
N GLY A 209 3.31 -18.55 -14.05
CA GLY A 209 2.90 -17.71 -12.93
C GLY A 209 4.05 -17.03 -12.21
N GLY A 210 3.95 -16.99 -10.89
CA GLY A 210 4.70 -16.05 -10.06
C GLY A 210 3.93 -14.75 -9.80
N TRP A 211 2.63 -14.73 -10.09
CA TRP A 211 1.77 -13.59 -9.80
C TRP A 211 1.63 -13.42 -8.30
N SER A 212 2.07 -12.29 -7.76
CA SER A 212 1.87 -11.96 -6.35
C SER A 212 0.38 -11.89 -6.04
N ILE A 213 -0.08 -12.63 -5.02
CA ILE A 213 -1.48 -12.64 -4.56
C ILE A 213 -1.63 -12.25 -3.09
N GLY A 214 -0.52 -11.92 -2.43
CA GLY A 214 -0.52 -11.42 -1.06
C GLY A 214 0.90 -11.19 -0.56
N SER A 215 1.10 -10.09 0.16
CA SER A 215 2.34 -9.77 0.84
C SER A 215 2.06 -9.33 2.27
N GLY A 216 2.86 -9.79 3.22
CA GLY A 216 2.73 -9.40 4.62
C GLY A 216 4.08 -9.40 5.33
N ALA A 217 4.07 -9.10 6.63
CA ALA A 217 5.28 -9.05 7.46
C ALA A 217 6.09 -10.36 7.46
N PHE A 218 5.45 -11.50 7.17
CA PHE A 218 6.05 -12.83 7.24
C PHE A 218 6.42 -13.42 5.89
N GLY A 219 6.13 -12.76 4.77
CA GLY A 219 6.41 -13.35 3.46
C GLY A 219 5.60 -12.83 2.29
N LYS A 220 5.87 -13.41 1.12
CA LYS A 220 5.14 -13.17 -0.13
C LYS A 220 4.47 -14.45 -0.61
N ALA A 221 3.23 -14.35 -1.06
CA ALA A 221 2.46 -15.42 -1.67
C ALA A 221 2.34 -15.18 -3.18
N SER A 222 2.59 -16.19 -3.99
CA SER A 222 2.45 -16.13 -5.45
C SER A 222 1.63 -17.28 -6.00
N LEU A 223 0.75 -16.99 -6.97
CA LEU A 223 -0.03 -17.98 -7.70
C LEU A 223 0.81 -18.58 -8.84
N TRP A 224 0.71 -19.89 -8.97
CA TRP A 224 1.26 -20.66 -10.07
C TRP A 224 0.20 -21.58 -10.63
N VAL A 225 0.14 -21.67 -11.96
CA VAL A 225 -0.78 -22.53 -12.70
C VAL A 225 -0.01 -23.52 -13.54
N LYS A 226 -0.44 -24.77 -13.54
CA LYS A 226 0.09 -25.79 -14.44
C LYS A 226 -0.82 -25.87 -15.66
N GLN A 227 -0.23 -25.85 -16.83
CA GLN A 227 -0.94 -25.98 -18.10
C GLN A 227 -0.60 -27.33 -18.75
N ASP A 228 -1.57 -27.89 -19.49
CA ASP A 228 -1.30 -28.99 -20.41
C ASP A 228 -0.71 -28.49 -21.74
N LYS A 229 -0.57 -29.40 -22.71
CA LYS A 229 0.02 -29.07 -24.03
C LYS A 229 -0.82 -28.11 -24.86
N VAL A 230 -2.12 -27.96 -24.56
CA VAL A 230 -3.04 -27.07 -25.28
C VAL A 230 -3.32 -25.77 -24.49
N GLY A 231 -2.61 -25.55 -23.38
CA GLY A 231 -2.71 -24.34 -22.57
C GLY A 231 -3.82 -24.35 -21.52
N THR A 232 -4.52 -25.47 -21.35
CA THR A 232 -5.59 -25.59 -20.36
C THR A 232 -4.99 -25.70 -18.96
N ILE A 233 -5.53 -24.93 -18.01
CA ILE A 233 -5.06 -24.96 -16.62
C ILE A 233 -5.55 -26.26 -15.96
N ILE A 234 -4.60 -27.15 -15.66
CA ILE A 234 -4.84 -28.46 -15.04
C ILE A 234 -4.49 -28.49 -13.55
N ASP A 235 -3.78 -27.47 -13.04
CA ASP A 235 -3.50 -27.34 -11.61
C ASP A 235 -3.25 -25.88 -11.22
N ARG A 236 -3.47 -25.54 -9.95
CA ARG A 236 -3.19 -24.24 -9.34
C ARG A 236 -2.56 -24.45 -7.97
N LEU A 237 -1.50 -23.73 -7.67
CA LEU A 237 -0.87 -23.73 -6.35
C LEU A 237 -0.54 -22.31 -5.91
N VAL A 238 -0.48 -22.12 -4.61
CA VAL A 238 0.07 -20.91 -3.99
C VAL A 238 1.43 -21.24 -3.42
N LEU A 239 2.44 -20.49 -3.80
CA LEU A 239 3.77 -20.54 -3.23
C LEU A 239 3.92 -19.40 -2.23
N LYS A 240 4.03 -19.72 -0.94
CA LYS A 240 4.36 -18.75 0.12
C LYS A 240 5.84 -18.86 0.45
N GLU A 241 6.58 -17.75 0.37
CA GLU A 241 7.96 -17.65 0.83
C GLU A 241 8.01 -16.78 2.08
N SER A 242 8.59 -17.33 3.16
CA SER A 242 8.75 -16.64 4.43
C SER A 242 10.23 -16.54 4.77
N THR A 243 10.72 -15.32 5.02
CA THR A 243 12.11 -15.05 5.41
C THR A 243 12.14 -14.60 6.86
N LEU A 244 12.92 -15.28 7.70
CA LEU A 244 13.09 -14.93 9.09
C LEU A 244 14.29 -13.98 9.26
N ASN A 245 14.13 -12.94 10.07
CA ASN A 245 15.26 -12.15 10.55
C ASN A 245 16.11 -12.95 11.56
N GLU A 246 17.20 -12.37 12.06
CA GLU A 246 18.12 -13.06 12.98
C GLU A 246 17.44 -13.56 14.23
N ASP A 247 16.63 -12.72 14.88
CA ASP A 247 15.90 -13.09 16.09
C ASP A 247 14.87 -14.19 15.82
N GLY A 248 14.17 -14.12 14.69
CA GLY A 248 13.19 -15.12 14.27
C GLY A 248 13.86 -16.45 13.97
N TRP A 249 14.98 -16.43 13.25
CA TRP A 249 15.75 -17.63 12.92
C TRP A 249 16.31 -18.31 14.17
N ALA A 250 16.82 -17.53 15.13
CA ALA A 250 17.38 -18.04 16.38
C ALA A 250 16.31 -18.49 17.40
N ASN A 251 15.03 -18.15 17.20
CA ASN A 251 13.95 -18.54 18.11
C ASN A 251 13.50 -19.99 17.90
N LEU A 252 14.32 -20.92 18.39
CA LEU A 252 14.10 -22.37 18.32
C LEU A 252 12.86 -22.86 19.08
N GLN A 253 12.25 -22.02 19.93
CA GLN A 253 11.13 -22.43 20.79
C GLN A 253 9.75 -22.11 20.20
N GLU A 254 9.67 -21.17 19.25
CA GLU A 254 8.41 -20.76 18.62
C GLU A 254 8.39 -21.03 17.12
N ASN A 255 9.49 -20.74 16.41
CA ASN A 255 9.52 -20.80 14.95
C ASN A 255 9.94 -22.16 14.40
N TRP A 256 10.42 -23.05 15.27
CA TRP A 256 10.95 -24.36 14.92
C TRP A 256 10.35 -25.45 15.79
N ALA A 257 10.11 -26.60 15.18
CA ALA A 257 9.71 -27.82 15.83
C ALA A 257 10.63 -28.96 15.41
N LYS A 258 10.86 -29.92 16.31
CA LYS A 258 11.71 -31.08 16.02
C LYS A 258 11.05 -32.01 15.02
N LYS A 259 11.86 -32.61 14.15
CA LYS A 259 11.44 -33.75 13.33
C LYS A 259 11.00 -34.90 14.24
N PRO A 260 10.00 -35.71 13.86
CA PRO A 260 9.52 -36.83 14.69
C PRO A 260 10.64 -37.81 15.08
N ASN A 261 11.65 -37.94 14.24
CA ASN A 261 12.75 -38.90 14.36
C ASN A 261 14.01 -38.27 14.99
N ALA A 262 13.98 -36.97 15.32
CA ALA A 262 15.15 -36.27 15.83
C ALA A 262 15.48 -36.69 17.27
N PRO A 263 16.77 -36.71 17.66
CA PRO A 263 17.14 -36.92 19.06
C PRO A 263 16.48 -35.89 19.97
N LYS A 264 15.94 -36.33 21.12
CA LYS A 264 15.24 -35.45 22.08
C LYS A 264 16.07 -34.24 22.51
N ASN A 265 17.41 -34.36 22.54
CA ASN A 265 18.31 -33.29 22.95
C ASN A 265 19.00 -32.56 21.79
N SER A 266 18.64 -32.86 20.54
CA SER A 266 19.26 -32.21 19.39
C SER A 266 18.90 -30.72 19.34
N LYS A 267 19.92 -29.91 19.07
CA LYS A 267 19.81 -28.48 18.74
C LYS A 267 20.27 -28.21 17.30
N ASP A 268 20.51 -29.27 16.51
CA ASP A 268 20.89 -29.11 15.11
C ASP A 268 19.69 -28.59 14.32
N MET A 269 19.91 -27.55 13.52
CA MET A 269 18.90 -27.01 12.61
C MET A 269 18.46 -28.05 11.57
N ASN A 270 19.34 -29.00 11.22
CA ASN A 270 19.00 -30.12 10.36
C ASN A 270 17.93 -31.05 10.96
N ASP A 271 17.74 -31.01 12.28
CA ASP A 271 16.71 -31.78 12.99
C ASP A 271 15.41 -31.00 13.20
N MET A 272 15.33 -29.78 12.68
CA MET A 272 14.19 -28.88 12.85
C MET A 272 13.36 -28.75 11.56
N ILE A 273 12.08 -28.44 11.75
CA ILE A 273 11.11 -28.08 10.72
C ILE A 273 10.48 -26.76 11.17
N PRO A 274 10.26 -25.77 10.29
CA PRO A 274 9.50 -24.58 10.65
C PRO A 274 8.14 -24.94 11.24
N THR A 275 7.76 -24.33 12.36
CA THR A 275 6.49 -24.64 13.05
C THR A 275 5.29 -24.43 12.14
N GLU A 276 5.34 -23.41 11.28
CA GLU A 276 4.34 -23.13 10.24
C GLU A 276 4.13 -24.36 9.33
N ALA A 277 5.22 -24.95 8.82
CA ALA A 277 5.15 -26.11 7.94
C ALA A 277 4.68 -27.37 8.67
N LEU A 278 5.23 -27.65 9.86
CA LEU A 278 4.91 -28.87 10.61
C LEU A 278 3.45 -28.88 11.08
N SER A 279 2.93 -27.73 11.54
CA SER A 279 1.53 -27.57 11.97
C SER A 279 0.58 -27.97 10.84
N MET A 280 0.76 -27.38 9.66
CA MET A 280 -0.07 -27.70 8.50
C MET A 280 0.09 -29.15 8.06
N PHE A 281 1.31 -29.70 8.10
CA PHE A 281 1.56 -31.07 7.65
C PHE A 281 0.94 -32.13 8.57
N ARG A 282 0.92 -31.89 9.89
CA ARG A 282 0.24 -32.74 10.88
C ARG A 282 -1.28 -32.76 10.70
N LEU A 283 -1.85 -31.62 10.32
CA LEU A 283 -3.29 -31.43 10.10
C LEU A 283 -3.74 -31.95 8.73
N ARG A 284 -2.88 -31.90 7.71
CA ARG A 284 -3.18 -32.20 6.29
C ARG A 284 -4.00 -33.48 6.08
N SER A 285 -3.69 -34.55 6.80
CA SER A 285 -4.27 -35.88 6.59
C SER A 285 -5.43 -36.19 7.53
N ARG A 286 -5.87 -35.23 8.36
CA ARG A 286 -6.98 -35.43 9.30
C ARG A 286 -8.32 -35.29 8.59
N VAL A 287 -9.30 -36.08 9.05
CA VAL A 287 -10.68 -36.00 8.57
C VAL A 287 -11.25 -34.63 8.93
N GLY A 288 -11.85 -33.94 7.96
CA GLY A 288 -12.36 -32.57 8.10
C GLY A 288 -11.31 -31.46 7.90
N ALA A 289 -10.01 -31.78 7.85
CA ALA A 289 -8.97 -30.77 7.63
C ALA A 289 -8.99 -30.24 6.20
N SER A 290 -9.24 -31.11 5.22
CA SER A 290 -9.28 -30.69 3.82
C SER A 290 -10.41 -29.72 3.53
N GLU A 291 -11.42 -29.70 4.40
CA GLU A 291 -12.62 -28.91 4.29
C GLU A 291 -12.52 -27.57 5.01
N SER A 292 -11.74 -27.52 6.10
CA SER A 292 -11.69 -26.40 7.04
C SER A 292 -10.32 -25.70 7.15
N ILE A 293 -9.26 -26.27 6.56
CA ILE A 293 -7.90 -25.76 6.64
C ILE A 293 -7.28 -25.71 5.23
N VAL A 294 -6.57 -24.63 4.92
CA VAL A 294 -5.83 -24.52 3.66
C VAL A 294 -4.80 -25.65 3.58
N ARG A 295 -4.96 -26.51 2.59
CA ARG A 295 -4.13 -27.70 2.42
C ARG A 295 -2.71 -27.33 2.03
N ILE A 296 -1.75 -27.76 2.84
CA ILE A 296 -0.35 -27.83 2.43
C ILE A 296 -0.12 -29.02 1.50
N ARG A 297 0.50 -28.76 0.35
CA ARG A 297 0.92 -29.77 -0.62
C ARG A 297 2.35 -30.24 -0.34
N ASN A 298 3.25 -29.30 -0.07
CA ASN A 298 4.66 -29.57 0.25
C ASN A 298 5.30 -28.35 0.93
N TRP A 299 6.56 -28.47 1.35
CA TRP A 299 7.37 -27.37 1.86
C TRP A 299 8.86 -27.56 1.53
N ARG A 300 9.66 -26.50 1.65
CA ARG A 300 11.13 -26.55 1.53
C ARG A 300 11.80 -25.58 2.49
N LEU A 301 13.02 -25.91 2.90
CA LEU A 301 13.88 -25.04 3.69
C LEU A 301 15.12 -24.64 2.89
N GLU A 302 15.46 -23.36 2.93
CA GLU A 302 16.68 -22.79 2.39
C GLU A 302 17.43 -22.10 3.54
N ALA A 303 18.15 -22.91 4.34
CA ALA A 303 18.70 -22.47 5.62
C ALA A 303 19.73 -21.34 5.48
N ALA A 304 20.55 -21.38 4.43
CA ALA A 304 21.53 -20.33 4.14
C ALA A 304 20.89 -18.95 3.92
N ALA A 305 19.68 -18.92 3.36
CA ALA A 305 18.91 -17.69 3.13
C ALA A 305 17.92 -17.38 4.26
N ARG A 306 17.93 -18.16 5.36
CA ARG A 306 16.98 -18.08 6.47
C ARG A 306 15.50 -18.09 6.04
N LYS A 307 15.20 -18.87 5.01
CA LYS A 307 13.93 -18.84 4.30
C LYS A 307 13.29 -20.22 4.25
N HIS A 308 11.97 -20.28 4.43
CA HIS A 308 11.18 -21.47 4.09
C HIS A 308 10.10 -21.16 3.07
N ARG A 309 9.69 -22.20 2.35
CA ARG A 309 8.68 -22.14 1.30
C ARG A 309 7.58 -23.13 1.58
N LEU A 310 6.34 -22.72 1.39
CA LEU A 310 5.16 -23.57 1.47
C LEU A 310 4.49 -23.62 0.10
N TYR A 311 4.05 -24.81 -0.29
CA TYR A 311 3.24 -25.05 -1.48
C TYR A 311 1.85 -25.37 -0.98
N LEU A 312 0.91 -24.47 -1.20
CA LEU A 312 -0.45 -24.51 -0.68
C LEU A 312 -1.44 -24.73 -1.82
N GLU A 313 -2.63 -25.23 -1.50
CA GLU A 313 -3.75 -25.15 -2.43
C GLU A 313 -4.14 -23.69 -2.72
N PHE A 314 -4.78 -23.48 -3.87
CA PHE A 314 -5.31 -22.18 -4.24
C PHE A 314 -6.80 -22.08 -3.88
N CYS A 315 -7.17 -21.03 -3.15
CA CYS A 315 -8.55 -20.70 -2.81
C CYS A 315 -9.03 -19.60 -3.77
N PRO A 316 -9.86 -19.93 -4.77
CA PRO A 316 -10.12 -19.04 -5.91
C PRO A 316 -10.99 -17.81 -5.59
N TYR A 317 -11.68 -17.79 -4.46
CA TYR A 317 -12.57 -16.68 -4.10
C TYR A 317 -11.94 -15.70 -3.09
N GLY A 318 -10.61 -15.75 -2.92
CA GLY A 318 -9.89 -14.84 -2.03
C GLY A 318 -10.09 -15.20 -0.55
N ASP A 319 -10.19 -14.17 0.29
CA ASP A 319 -10.43 -14.31 1.72
C ASP A 319 -11.75 -13.68 2.17
N LEU A 320 -12.17 -14.01 3.39
CA LEU A 320 -13.45 -13.57 3.94
C LEU A 320 -13.47 -12.07 4.24
N PHE A 321 -12.32 -11.42 4.47
CA PHE A 321 -12.26 -9.97 4.65
C PHE A 321 -12.64 -9.27 3.34
N ASP A 322 -12.00 -9.63 2.24
CA ASP A 322 -12.32 -9.09 0.91
C ASP A 322 -13.75 -9.41 0.49
N TYR A 323 -14.25 -10.61 0.83
CA TYR A 323 -15.62 -11.01 0.55
C TYR A 323 -16.67 -10.18 1.32
N THR A 324 -16.40 -9.85 2.59
CA THR A 324 -17.37 -9.15 3.47
C THR A 324 -17.32 -7.63 3.35
N MET A 325 -16.15 -7.06 3.06
CA MET A 325 -15.97 -5.61 2.93
C MET A 325 -16.32 -5.08 1.53
N GLY A 326 -16.75 -5.99 0.64
CA GLY A 326 -16.81 -5.75 -0.79
C GLY A 326 -15.39 -5.56 -1.36
N SER A 327 -15.24 -5.86 -2.64
CA SER A 327 -14.04 -5.63 -3.47
C SER A 327 -13.15 -4.45 -3.00
N PRO A 328 -11.83 -4.46 -3.24
CA PRO A 328 -10.94 -3.29 -3.06
C PRO A 328 -11.51 -1.95 -3.57
N LEU A 329 -12.46 -1.98 -4.52
CA LEU A 329 -13.30 -0.85 -4.95
C LEU A 329 -14.12 -0.19 -3.83
N SER A 330 -14.80 -0.93 -2.94
CA SER A 330 -15.60 -0.37 -1.84
C SER A 330 -14.72 0.14 -0.70
N TYR A 331 -13.56 -0.49 -0.44
CA TYR A 331 -12.58 0.01 0.53
C TYR A 331 -11.90 1.30 0.06
N ALA A 332 -11.60 1.45 -1.24
CA ALA A 332 -11.06 2.69 -1.81
C ALA A 332 -12.09 3.84 -1.82
N GLN A 333 -13.39 3.53 -1.98
CA GLN A 333 -14.47 4.52 -1.93
C GLN A 333 -14.73 5.08 -0.52
N SER A 334 -14.51 4.29 0.54
CA SER A 334 -14.69 4.75 1.93
C SER A 334 -13.58 5.72 2.37
N ARG A 335 -12.35 5.58 1.83
CA ARG A 335 -11.24 6.51 2.12
C ARG A 335 -11.29 7.84 1.36
N ARG A 336 -12.08 7.94 0.28
CA ARG A 336 -12.15 9.16 -0.55
C ARG A 336 -13.05 10.27 0.00
N GLY A 337 -13.55 10.15 1.23
CA GLY A 337 -14.11 11.28 1.98
C GLY A 337 -15.30 11.98 1.31
N THR A 338 -15.95 11.36 0.32
CA THR A 338 -17.24 11.83 -0.18
C THR A 338 -18.28 11.46 0.86
N THR A 339 -18.75 12.43 1.62
CA THR A 339 -19.75 12.27 2.69
C THR A 339 -21.05 11.60 2.22
N GLU A 340 -21.25 11.46 0.91
CA GLU A 340 -22.37 10.72 0.30
C GLU A 340 -22.15 9.20 0.17
N SER A 341 -20.91 8.68 0.22
CA SER A 341 -20.64 7.23 0.14
C SER A 341 -20.83 6.48 1.47
N LEU A 342 -21.02 7.19 2.59
CA LEU A 342 -21.47 6.58 3.85
C LEU A 342 -22.94 6.11 3.79
N LYS A 343 -23.68 6.46 2.74
CA LYS A 343 -25.05 5.95 2.48
C LYS A 343 -25.09 4.75 1.52
N ALA A 344 -23.97 4.36 0.92
CA ALA A 344 -23.91 3.22 0.00
C ALA A 344 -23.02 2.12 0.57
N GLY A 345 -23.66 1.12 1.18
CA GLY A 345 -23.02 -0.15 1.52
C GLY A 345 -23.15 -0.51 2.99
N ILE A 346 -24.38 -0.81 3.43
CA ILE A 346 -24.54 -1.86 4.44
C ILE A 346 -23.68 -3.04 3.92
N PRO A 347 -22.80 -3.66 4.74
CA PRO A 347 -22.06 -4.85 4.31
C PRO A 347 -23.06 -5.79 3.65
N GLN A 348 -22.73 -6.35 2.48
CA GLN A 348 -23.61 -7.29 1.81
C GLN A 348 -24.00 -8.35 2.85
N TRP A 349 -25.28 -8.39 3.24
CA TRP A 349 -25.73 -9.24 4.33
C TRP A 349 -25.31 -10.65 4.00
N LEU A 350 -24.40 -11.21 4.79
CA LEU A 350 -24.02 -12.60 4.64
C LEU A 350 -25.25 -13.44 4.99
N PRO A 351 -25.66 -14.39 4.14
CA PRO A 351 -26.72 -15.32 4.49
C PRO A 351 -26.40 -15.99 5.82
N GLU A 352 -27.39 -16.11 6.70
CA GLU A 352 -27.21 -16.73 8.02
C GLU A 352 -26.61 -18.15 7.89
N SER A 353 -27.04 -18.91 6.89
CA SER A 353 -26.49 -20.24 6.60
C SER A 353 -25.01 -20.23 6.22
N PHE A 354 -24.50 -19.15 5.60
CA PHE A 354 -23.08 -18.99 5.33
C PHE A 354 -22.27 -18.63 6.60
N LEU A 355 -22.87 -17.88 7.52
CA LEU A 355 -22.26 -17.65 8.84
C LEU A 355 -22.15 -18.96 9.62
N TRP A 356 -23.19 -19.79 9.62
CA TRP A 356 -23.14 -21.14 10.20
C TRP A 356 -22.07 -22.01 9.55
N HIS A 357 -21.95 -21.97 8.22
CA HIS A 357 -20.88 -22.65 7.50
C HIS A 357 -19.48 -22.20 7.97
N THR A 358 -19.29 -20.89 8.13
CA THR A 358 -18.05 -20.28 8.61
C THR A 358 -17.73 -20.76 10.03
N PHE A 359 -18.71 -20.74 10.93
CA PHE A 359 -18.53 -21.19 12.32
C PHE A 359 -18.25 -22.69 12.41
N GLU A 360 -18.94 -23.53 11.65
CA GLU A 360 -18.70 -24.98 11.64
C GLU A 360 -17.28 -25.29 11.13
N SER A 361 -16.82 -24.59 10.09
CA SER A 361 -15.44 -24.74 9.58
C SER A 361 -14.39 -24.34 10.64
N LEU A 362 -14.58 -23.20 11.30
CA LEU A 362 -13.68 -22.74 12.37
C LEU A 362 -13.67 -23.67 13.58
N ALA A 363 -14.83 -24.18 13.98
CA ALA A 363 -14.94 -25.15 15.08
C ALA A 363 -14.23 -26.46 14.73
N THR A 364 -14.39 -26.95 13.49
CA THR A 364 -13.68 -28.12 12.96
C THR A 364 -12.17 -27.91 13.01
N ALA A 365 -11.67 -26.79 12.48
CA ALA A 365 -10.24 -26.46 12.51
C ALA A 365 -9.71 -26.34 13.96
N GLY A 366 -10.49 -25.74 14.87
CA GLY A 366 -10.18 -25.63 16.29
C GLY A 366 -10.04 -26.99 16.98
N MET A 367 -11.01 -27.88 16.79
CA MET A 367 -10.99 -29.24 17.33
C MET A 367 -9.79 -30.05 16.80
N LEU A 368 -9.48 -29.93 15.51
CA LEU A 368 -8.31 -30.58 14.92
C LEU A 368 -6.99 -30.03 15.46
N MET A 369 -6.90 -28.72 15.72
CA MET A 369 -5.73 -28.12 16.34
C MET A 369 -5.54 -28.59 17.78
N GLU A 370 -6.63 -28.72 18.54
CA GLU A 370 -6.62 -29.11 19.95
C GLU A 370 -6.35 -30.62 20.14
N LYS A 371 -7.03 -31.47 19.35
CA LYS A 371 -7.10 -32.92 19.60
C LYS A 371 -6.56 -33.77 18.45
N GLY A 372 -6.34 -33.18 17.27
CA GLY A 372 -5.90 -33.90 16.07
C GLY A 372 -7.02 -34.61 15.33
N GLU A 373 -8.11 -34.98 15.99
CA GLU A 373 -9.25 -35.72 15.42
C GLU A 373 -10.58 -35.18 15.96
N LEU A 374 -11.65 -35.29 15.17
CA LEU A 374 -12.96 -34.70 15.49
C LEU A 374 -13.72 -35.50 16.57
N ASP A 375 -13.63 -36.84 16.50
CA ASP A 375 -14.34 -37.76 17.38
C ASP A 375 -13.49 -38.22 18.57
N ALA A 376 -12.28 -37.68 18.72
CA ALA A 376 -11.40 -38.10 19.80
C ALA A 376 -11.94 -37.64 21.16
N ALA A 377 -11.96 -38.58 22.11
CA ALA A 377 -12.18 -38.26 23.51
C ALA A 377 -11.13 -37.23 23.98
N PRO A 378 -11.40 -36.44 25.03
CA PRO A 378 -10.48 -35.40 25.51
C PRO A 378 -9.05 -35.89 25.83
N THR A 379 -8.86 -37.20 25.95
CA THR A 379 -7.60 -37.88 26.31
C THR A 379 -6.97 -38.68 25.18
N GLU A 380 -7.49 -38.60 23.95
CA GLU A 380 -6.86 -39.21 22.78
C GLU A 380 -6.65 -38.20 21.65
N PRO A 381 -5.59 -38.40 20.84
CA PRO A 381 -4.48 -39.33 21.05
C PRO A 381 -3.41 -38.73 21.96
N ALA A 382 -2.85 -39.52 22.89
CA ALA A 382 -1.73 -39.14 23.76
C ALA A 382 -0.43 -38.74 23.01
N TRP A 383 -0.41 -38.81 21.68
CA TRP A 383 0.71 -38.41 20.83
C TRP A 383 0.46 -37.07 20.09
N TRP A 384 -0.70 -36.43 20.32
CA TRP A 384 -1.01 -35.13 19.72
C TRP A 384 -0.48 -33.98 20.58
N ASP A 385 0.30 -33.09 19.97
CA ASP A 385 0.67 -31.82 20.60
C ASP A 385 -0.34 -30.76 20.19
N LEU A 386 -0.77 -29.93 21.14
CA LEU A 386 -1.67 -28.81 20.90
C LEU A 386 -1.06 -27.86 19.85
N ILE A 387 -1.83 -27.55 18.81
CA ILE A 387 -1.45 -26.55 17.81
C ILE A 387 -2.21 -25.25 18.10
N VAL A 388 -1.50 -24.12 18.16
CA VAL A 388 -2.12 -22.82 18.45
C VAL A 388 -1.84 -21.86 17.29
N HIS A 389 -2.87 -21.47 16.53
CA HIS A 389 -2.73 -20.60 15.36
C HIS A 389 -2.26 -19.17 15.68
N ARG A 390 -2.72 -18.61 16.82
CA ARG A 390 -2.44 -17.24 17.33
C ARG A 390 -2.89 -16.04 16.47
N ASP A 391 -3.24 -16.21 15.20
CA ASP A 391 -3.71 -15.11 14.33
C ASP A 391 -4.98 -15.44 13.55
N ILE A 392 -6.04 -15.89 14.25
CA ILE A 392 -7.35 -16.12 13.62
C ILE A 392 -8.05 -14.78 13.40
N LYS A 393 -8.29 -14.44 12.14
CA LYS A 393 -8.97 -13.21 11.68
C LYS A 393 -9.59 -13.45 10.32
N VAL A 394 -10.54 -12.61 9.93
CA VAL A 394 -11.28 -12.76 8.66
C VAL A 394 -10.39 -12.76 7.40
N SER A 395 -9.26 -12.05 7.40
CA SER A 395 -8.32 -12.08 6.26
C SER A 395 -7.45 -13.33 6.21
N ASN A 396 -7.49 -14.18 7.24
CA ASN A 396 -6.83 -15.49 7.27
C ASN A 396 -7.82 -16.64 7.01
N LEU A 397 -9.07 -16.32 6.62
CA LEU A 397 -10.10 -17.29 6.24
C LEU A 397 -10.28 -17.25 4.73
N PHE A 398 -9.71 -18.23 4.04
CA PHE A 398 -9.71 -18.31 2.59
C PHE A 398 -10.95 -19.03 2.06
N LEU A 399 -11.40 -18.63 0.87
CA LEU A 399 -12.62 -19.11 0.24
C LEU A 399 -12.29 -20.03 -0.95
N GLY A 400 -12.44 -21.33 -0.70
CA GLY A 400 -12.19 -22.42 -1.64
C GLY A 400 -13.39 -22.74 -2.55
N LEU A 401 -13.21 -23.74 -3.41
CA LEU A 401 -14.33 -24.25 -4.23
C LEU A 401 -15.47 -24.77 -3.34
N PRO A 402 -16.75 -24.59 -3.74
CA PRO A 402 -17.87 -25.15 -3.00
C PRO A 402 -17.71 -26.65 -2.82
N GLN A 403 -18.02 -27.11 -1.62
CA GLN A 403 -18.03 -28.53 -1.31
C GLN A 403 -19.42 -29.13 -1.54
N GLU A 404 -19.44 -30.44 -1.72
CA GLU A 404 -20.68 -31.20 -1.64
C GLU A 404 -21.15 -31.30 -0.17
N GLY A 405 -22.45 -31.52 0.04
CA GLY A 405 -23.01 -31.73 1.38
C GLY A 405 -23.82 -30.54 1.92
N ARG A 406 -23.76 -30.32 3.25
CA ARG A 406 -24.70 -29.48 4.01
C ARG A 406 -24.78 -28.04 3.50
N TYR A 407 -23.65 -27.46 3.12
CA TYR A 407 -23.56 -26.07 2.65
C TYR A 407 -23.29 -25.95 1.15
N ARG A 408 -23.82 -26.91 0.37
CA ARG A 408 -23.72 -26.90 -1.10
C ARG A 408 -24.07 -25.53 -1.68
N GLY A 409 -23.23 -25.05 -2.58
CA GLY A 409 -23.40 -23.75 -3.24
C GLY A 409 -22.68 -22.58 -2.57
N TYR A 410 -22.25 -22.72 -1.31
CA TYR A 410 -21.34 -21.75 -0.70
C TYR A 410 -19.88 -22.10 -0.94
N PRO A 411 -18.97 -21.11 -1.09
CA PRO A 411 -17.54 -21.35 -1.06
C PRO A 411 -17.12 -22.04 0.23
N SER A 412 -16.16 -22.97 0.16
CA SER A 412 -15.63 -23.57 1.38
C SER A 412 -14.80 -22.55 2.16
N VAL A 413 -15.08 -22.36 3.44
CA VAL A 413 -14.26 -21.51 4.31
C VAL A 413 -13.10 -22.30 4.88
N LYS A 414 -11.87 -21.82 4.73
CA LYS A 414 -10.65 -22.52 5.18
C LYS A 414 -9.69 -21.62 5.94
N LEU A 415 -9.27 -22.05 7.13
CA LEU A 415 -8.26 -21.35 7.91
C LEU A 415 -6.87 -21.49 7.26
N GLY A 416 -6.19 -20.37 7.05
CA GLY A 416 -4.83 -20.30 6.52
C GLY A 416 -3.95 -19.33 7.30
N ASP A 417 -2.75 -19.10 6.75
CA ASP A 417 -1.69 -18.27 7.33
C ASP A 417 -1.20 -18.71 8.73
N TRP A 418 -0.38 -19.77 8.73
CA TRP A 418 0.15 -20.39 9.93
C TRP A 418 1.47 -19.75 10.41
N GLY A 419 1.80 -18.54 9.94
CA GLY A 419 3.08 -17.88 10.20
C GLY A 419 3.35 -17.59 11.69
N PHE A 420 2.30 -17.53 12.50
CA PHE A 420 2.37 -17.39 13.96
C PHE A 420 2.06 -18.67 14.73
N ALA A 421 1.87 -19.79 14.06
CA ALA A 421 1.48 -21.02 14.71
C ALA A 421 2.53 -21.49 15.74
N LEU A 422 2.05 -22.09 16.82
CA LEU A 422 2.86 -22.78 17.82
C LEU A 422 2.44 -24.23 17.93
N ILE A 423 3.39 -25.09 18.26
CA ILE A 423 3.14 -26.45 18.71
C ILE A 423 3.54 -26.51 20.18
N VAL A 424 2.59 -26.88 21.04
CA VAL A 424 2.73 -26.95 22.49
C VAL A 424 2.63 -28.42 22.88
N PRO A 425 3.78 -29.06 23.23
CA PRO A 425 3.78 -30.46 23.62
C PRO A 425 2.99 -30.73 24.89
N GLU A 426 2.55 -31.98 25.05
CA GLU A 426 1.97 -32.43 26.31
C GLU A 426 2.98 -32.24 27.47
N GLY A 427 2.54 -31.62 28.56
CA GLY A 427 3.38 -31.32 29.72
C GLY A 427 4.31 -30.10 29.57
N ASP A 428 4.11 -29.26 28.55
CA ASP A 428 4.76 -27.96 28.48
C ASP A 428 4.46 -27.13 29.73
N LYS A 429 5.52 -26.64 30.39
CA LYS A 429 5.44 -25.88 31.65
C LYS A 429 5.39 -24.37 31.44
N ARG A 430 5.57 -23.91 30.20
CA ARG A 430 5.50 -22.48 29.85
C ARG A 430 4.10 -21.97 30.08
N LYS A 431 4.01 -20.81 30.71
CA LYS A 431 2.75 -20.09 30.92
C LYS A 431 2.40 -19.25 29.69
N PRO A 432 1.15 -18.83 29.49
CA PRO A 432 0.76 -17.97 28.37
C PRO A 432 1.61 -16.70 28.24
N GLU A 433 2.12 -16.17 29.36
CA GLU A 433 2.96 -14.97 29.41
C GLU A 433 4.39 -15.20 28.93
N ASP A 434 4.85 -16.45 28.91
CA ASP A 434 6.21 -16.82 28.46
C ASP A 434 6.32 -16.81 26.92
N PHE A 435 5.19 -16.78 26.21
CA PHE A 435 5.15 -16.72 24.76
C PHE A 435 5.15 -15.27 24.26
N ARG A 436 5.84 -15.00 23.15
CA ARG A 436 5.79 -13.67 22.53
C ARG A 436 4.36 -13.29 22.17
N VAL A 437 4.02 -12.03 22.45
CA VAL A 437 2.79 -11.41 21.95
C VAL A 437 2.87 -11.40 20.42
N ALA A 438 1.87 -12.01 19.79
CA ALA A 438 1.82 -12.26 18.36
C ALA A 438 0.36 -12.22 17.88
N GLY A 439 0.19 -12.06 16.57
CA GLY A 439 -1.12 -11.92 15.93
C GLY A 439 -1.61 -10.47 15.86
N THR A 440 -2.77 -10.28 15.25
CA THR A 440 -3.29 -8.97 14.85
C THR A 440 -4.02 -8.26 15.98
N GLU A 441 -3.66 -6.99 16.21
CA GLU A 441 -4.35 -6.13 17.18
C GLU A 441 -5.86 -6.09 16.90
N GLY A 442 -6.68 -6.14 17.94
CA GLY A 442 -8.14 -6.26 17.80
C GLY A 442 -8.65 -7.71 17.75
N CYS A 443 -7.87 -8.66 17.24
CA CYS A 443 -8.21 -10.10 17.19
C CYS A 443 -7.57 -10.91 18.32
N GLN A 444 -6.59 -10.34 19.03
CA GLN A 444 -5.97 -10.98 20.19
C GLN A 444 -6.94 -11.08 21.39
N VAL A 445 -6.86 -12.21 22.10
CA VAL A 445 -7.61 -12.44 23.35
C VAL A 445 -7.25 -11.42 24.45
N PRO A 446 -8.21 -10.98 25.29
CA PRO A 446 -8.00 -9.94 26.30
C PRO A 446 -6.84 -10.21 27.27
N ALA A 447 -6.60 -11.47 27.65
CA ALA A 447 -5.49 -11.85 28.53
C ALA A 447 -4.10 -11.50 27.95
N LYS A 448 -3.98 -11.39 26.62
CA LYS A 448 -2.75 -10.97 25.94
C LYS A 448 -2.62 -9.44 25.79
N ARG A 449 -3.69 -8.68 26.03
CA ARG A 449 -3.66 -7.19 25.98
C ARG A 449 -3.19 -6.56 27.29
N GLN A 450 -3.18 -7.30 28.39
CA GLN A 450 -2.75 -6.79 29.69
C GLN A 450 -1.22 -6.88 29.85
N GLN A 451 -0.50 -6.04 29.11
CA GLN A 451 0.75 -5.47 29.60
C GLN A 451 0.51 -3.97 29.77
N PRO A 452 0.56 -3.41 30.99
CA PRO A 452 0.29 -2.00 31.19
C PRO A 452 1.50 -1.13 30.85
N GLY A 453 1.24 -0.08 30.08
CA GLY A 453 1.81 1.25 30.33
C GLY A 453 3.14 1.58 29.67
N ARG A 454 3.07 2.13 28.44
CA ARG A 454 3.82 3.37 28.20
C ARG A 454 3.35 4.36 29.26
N GLU A 455 4.29 4.83 30.07
CA GLU A 455 4.11 5.97 30.96
C GLU A 455 3.28 7.04 30.26
N ALA A 456 2.04 7.21 30.72
CA ALA A 456 1.35 8.46 30.57
C ALA A 456 2.26 9.48 31.26
N LYS A 457 2.96 10.29 30.46
CA LYS A 457 3.65 11.46 31.00
C LYS A 457 2.60 12.29 31.71
N ASP A 458 2.66 12.25 33.03
CA ASP A 458 2.07 13.25 33.90
C ASP A 458 2.50 14.62 33.40
N ASN A 459 1.55 15.34 32.81
CA ASN A 459 1.64 16.78 32.65
C ASN A 459 0.38 17.40 33.24
N LYS A 460 0.27 17.26 34.56
CA LYS A 460 -0.51 18.15 35.41
C LYS A 460 0.45 18.76 36.43
N GLY A 461 0.71 20.05 36.29
CA GLY A 461 1.14 20.88 37.42
C GLY A 461 2.41 21.68 37.23
N GLN A 462 2.43 22.64 36.30
CA GLN A 462 3.10 23.92 36.56
C GLN A 462 2.23 25.07 36.06
N GLY A 463 1.38 25.53 36.98
CA GLY A 463 0.85 26.87 36.96
C GLY A 463 0.84 27.35 38.41
N ARG A 464 1.70 28.32 38.74
CA ARG A 464 1.41 29.41 39.67
C ARG A 464 2.57 30.39 39.70
N THR A 465 2.18 31.65 39.51
CA THR A 465 2.90 32.93 39.71
C THR A 465 4.11 33.20 38.83
#